data_AF-A0A497SF01-F1
#
_entry.id   AF-A0A497SF01-F1
#
_cell.length_a   1.000
_cell.length_b   1.000
_cell.length_c   1.000
_cell.angle_alpha   90.00
_cell.angle_beta   90.00
_cell.angle_gamma   90.00
#
_symmetry.space_group_name_H-M   'P 1'
#
loop_
_entity.id
_entity.type
_entity.pdbx_description
1 polymer ?
#
loop_
_entity_poly.entity_id
_entity_poly.type
_entity_poly.pdbx_seq_one_letter_code
_entity_poly.pdbx_strand_id
1 'polypeptide(L)'
;MKNMQVVKEKNLHEKCAECKYHGVTNINGEDFDCCLVTGEIVLLKDLEECPMEKKEEVKVSVEIPLEVLENVNRSLQQAHDTLIKVSSTLTKVEAIFDMEDLIALIR
;
A
#
# COMPACT_ATOMS: atom_id res chain seq x y z
N MET A 1 -8.46 44.96 -27.33
CA MET A 1 -8.63 44.47 -25.95
C MET A 1 -8.31 42.98 -25.97
N LYS A 2 -7.10 42.57 -25.55
CA LYS A 2 -6.72 41.15 -25.50
C LYS A 2 -7.25 40.58 -24.19
N ASN A 3 -8.19 39.63 -24.29
CA ASN A 3 -8.73 38.90 -23.16
C ASN A 3 -7.61 38.06 -22.53
N MET A 4 -7.08 38.54 -21.41
CA MET A 4 -6.14 37.80 -20.58
C MET A 4 -6.96 36.80 -19.75
N GLN A 5 -7.03 35.55 -20.21
CA GLN A 5 -7.58 34.47 -19.42
C GLN A 5 -6.64 34.23 -18.23
N VAL A 6 -7.07 34.65 -17.05
CA VAL A 6 -6.45 34.26 -15.79
C VAL A 6 -6.73 32.77 -15.61
N VAL A 7 -5.76 31.93 -15.94
CA VAL A 7 -5.82 30.50 -15.64
C VAL A 7 -5.80 30.41 -14.11
N LYS A 8 -6.94 30.08 -13.50
CA LYS A 8 -7.01 29.81 -12.07
C LYS A 8 -6.15 28.58 -11.80
N GLU A 9 -5.07 28.73 -11.04
CA GLU A 9 -4.32 27.60 -10.53
C GLU A 9 -5.24 26.73 -9.68
N LYS A 10 -5.44 25.48 -10.09
CA LYS A 10 -6.17 24.48 -9.30
C LYS A 10 -5.46 24.26 -7.96
N ASN A 11 -6.23 24.16 -6.88
CA ASN A 11 -5.68 23.81 -5.56
C ASN A 11 -5.03 22.40 -5.62
N LEU A 12 -4.03 22.11 -4.78
CA LEU A 12 -3.36 20.80 -4.72
C LEU A 12 -4.36 19.63 -4.69
N HIS A 13 -5.43 19.75 -3.90
CA HIS A 13 -6.46 18.71 -3.80
C HIS A 13 -7.23 18.51 -5.12
N GLU A 14 -7.50 19.59 -5.86
CA GLU A 14 -8.16 19.53 -7.17
C GLU A 14 -7.27 18.91 -8.25
N LYS A 15 -5.95 19.12 -8.15
CA LYS A 15 -4.97 18.47 -9.03
C LYS A 15 -4.86 16.96 -8.74
N CYS A 16 -5.02 16.57 -7.48
CA CYS A 16 -4.90 15.18 -7.06
C CYS A 16 -6.08 14.31 -7.52
N ALA A 17 -7.30 14.85 -7.67
CA ALA A 17 -8.47 14.06 -8.10
C ALA A 17 -8.31 13.36 -9.47
N GLU A 18 -7.47 13.90 -10.36
CA GLU A 18 -7.17 13.32 -11.68
C GLU A 18 -5.77 12.64 -11.71
N CYS A 19 -5.08 12.57 -10.58
CA CYS A 19 -3.71 12.06 -10.48
C CYS A 19 -3.70 10.53 -10.38
N LYS A 20 -2.85 9.85 -11.16
CA LYS A 20 -2.69 8.38 -11.10
C LYS A 20 -2.19 7.83 -9.76
N TYR A 21 -1.69 8.70 -8.87
CA TYR A 21 -1.21 8.33 -7.53
C TYR A 21 -2.21 8.71 -6.43
N HIS A 22 -3.40 9.18 -6.79
CA HIS A 22 -4.48 9.39 -5.83
C HIS A 22 -5.08 8.04 -5.43
N GLY A 23 -5.36 7.91 -4.15
CA GLY A 23 -6.07 6.79 -3.57
C GLY A 23 -6.99 7.24 -2.44
N VAL A 24 -7.79 6.29 -1.96
CA VAL A 24 -8.66 6.48 -0.80
C VAL A 24 -8.31 5.39 0.23
N THR A 25 -8.12 5.78 1.48
CA THR A 25 -7.82 4.88 2.58
C THR A 25 -8.83 5.04 3.71
N ASN A 26 -9.25 3.93 4.31
CA ASN A 26 -10.19 3.93 5.43
C ASN A 26 -9.41 3.95 6.75
N ILE A 27 -9.66 4.97 7.58
CA ILE A 27 -9.09 5.11 8.91
C ILE A 27 -10.24 5.27 9.89
N ASN A 28 -10.40 4.29 10.80
CA ASN A 28 -11.47 4.28 11.81
C ASN A 28 -12.89 4.41 11.24
N GLY A 29 -13.14 3.86 10.04
CA GLY A 29 -14.45 3.91 9.39
C GLY A 29 -14.69 5.16 8.55
N GLU A 30 -13.75 6.10 8.50
CA GLU A 30 -13.80 7.28 7.64
C GLU A 30 -12.84 7.14 6.45
N ASP A 31 -13.31 7.53 5.27
CA ASP A 31 -12.51 7.51 4.05
C ASP A 31 -11.75 8.82 3.87
N PHE A 32 -10.44 8.73 3.65
CA PHE A 32 -9.55 9.86 3.43
C PHE A 32 -8.84 9.76 2.09
N ASP A 33 -8.77 10.88 1.38
CA ASP A 33 -7.93 11.00 0.19
C ASP A 33 -6.44 10.95 0.56
N CYS A 34 -5.68 10.15 -0.18
CA CYS A 34 -4.25 9.98 0.04
C CYS A 34 -3.44 10.02 -1.28
N CYS A 35 -2.16 10.34 -1.15
CA CYS A 35 -1.15 10.27 -2.19
C CYS A 35 -0.29 9.02 -1.97
N LEU A 36 -0.08 8.26 -3.04
CA LEU A 36 0.70 7.01 -3.05
C LEU A 36 2.01 7.13 -3.84
N VAL A 37 2.41 8.36 -4.18
CA VAL A 37 3.54 8.60 -5.09
C VAL A 37 4.89 8.13 -4.55
N THR A 38 5.05 8.18 -3.22
CA THR A 38 6.28 7.77 -2.51
C THR A 38 6.31 6.27 -2.19
N GLY A 39 5.21 5.54 -2.46
CA GLY A 39 5.03 4.15 -2.03
C GLY A 39 4.47 3.99 -0.62
N GLU A 40 4.22 5.10 0.08
CA GLU A 40 3.56 5.14 1.40
C GLU A 40 2.18 5.81 1.31
N ILE A 41 1.31 5.57 2.28
CA ILE A 41 0.01 6.25 2.38
C ILE A 41 0.23 7.61 3.06
N VAL A 42 0.15 8.69 2.28
CA VAL A 42 0.25 10.07 2.79
C VAL A 42 -1.10 10.77 2.60
N LEU A 43 -1.74 11.25 3.66
CA LEU A 43 -3.05 11.90 3.54
C LEU A 43 -2.91 13.26 2.84
N LEU A 44 -3.80 13.57 1.89
CA LEU A 44 -3.74 14.82 1.13
C LEU A 44 -3.87 16.07 2.02
N LYS A 45 -4.63 15.97 3.11
CA LYS A 45 -4.78 17.04 4.10
C LYS A 45 -3.48 17.42 4.82
N ASP A 46 -2.52 16.49 4.87
CA ASP A 46 -1.23 16.66 5.55
C ASP A 46 -0.13 17.08 4.55
N LEU A 47 -0.47 17.20 3.26
CA LEU A 47 0.44 17.59 2.18
C LEU A 47 0.30 19.08 1.87
N GLU A 48 1.38 19.83 2.07
CA GLU A 48 1.46 21.25 1.69
C GLU A 48 1.67 21.42 0.17
N GLU A 49 2.38 20.49 -0.47
CA GLU A 49 2.73 20.52 -1.90
C GLU A 49 2.84 19.12 -2.49
N CYS A 50 2.79 19.00 -3.82
CA CYS A 50 2.87 17.72 -4.51
C CYS A 50 4.30 17.16 -4.46
N PRO A 51 4.53 15.92 -3.98
CA PRO A 51 5.88 15.35 -3.91
C PRO A 51 6.53 15.14 -5.28
N MET A 52 5.75 15.06 -6.38
CA MET A 52 6.30 15.05 -7.74
C MET A 52 6.80 16.41 -8.23
N GLU A 53 6.27 17.51 -7.67
CA GLU A 53 6.70 18.86 -8.03
C GLU A 53 8.05 19.21 -7.37
N LYS A 54 8.44 18.50 -6.30
CA LYS A 54 9.81 18.49 -5.77
C LYS A 54 10.77 17.80 -6.75
N LYS A 55 11.28 18.57 -7.71
CA LYS A 55 12.44 18.21 -8.54
C LYS A 55 13.75 18.30 -7.76
N GLU A 56 13.84 17.68 -6.59
CA GLU A 56 15.14 17.24 -6.12
C GLU A 56 15.29 15.79 -6.55
N GLU A 57 16.06 15.60 -7.63
CA GLU A 57 16.67 14.32 -7.94
C GLU A 57 17.58 13.93 -6.77
N VAL A 58 17.01 13.51 -5.65
CA VAL A 58 17.76 12.71 -4.69
C VAL A 58 17.84 11.33 -5.32
N LYS A 59 18.76 11.18 -6.27
CA LYS A 59 19.35 9.88 -6.57
C LYS A 59 20.13 9.48 -5.32
N VAL A 60 19.42 9.04 -4.28
CA VAL A 60 20.04 8.21 -3.27
C VAL A 60 20.28 6.87 -3.97
N SER A 61 21.40 6.75 -4.68
CA SER A 61 21.97 5.44 -4.93
C SER A 61 22.47 4.94 -3.58
N VAL A 62 21.56 4.46 -2.73
CA VAL A 62 21.96 3.64 -1.60
C VAL A 62 22.46 2.35 -2.22
N GLU A 63 23.78 2.20 -2.31
CA GLU A 63 24.36 0.89 -2.53
C GLU A 63 23.99 0.05 -1.31
N ILE A 64 22.95 -0.78 -1.45
CA ILE A 64 22.55 -1.70 -0.38
C ILE A 64 23.67 -2.74 -0.28
N PRO A 65 24.32 -2.88 0.89
CA PRO A 65 25.38 -3.86 1.06
C PRO A 65 24.86 -5.26 0.74
N LEU A 66 25.68 -6.07 0.06
CA LEU A 66 25.30 -7.43 -0.35
C LEU A 66 24.80 -8.26 0.85
N GLU A 67 25.42 -8.08 2.01
CA GLU A 67 25.04 -8.73 3.28
C GLU A 67 23.61 -8.38 3.72
N VAL A 68 23.17 -7.13 3.51
CA VAL A 68 21.79 -6.72 3.81
C VAL A 68 20.82 -7.42 2.86
N LEU A 69 21.15 -7.50 1.57
CA LEU A 69 20.35 -8.23 0.58
C LEU A 69 20.23 -9.71 0.95
N GLU A 70 21.34 -10.35 1.34
CA GLU A 70 21.37 -11.76 1.73
C GLU A 70 20.53 -12.02 2.99
N ASN A 71 20.59 -11.12 3.97
CA ASN A 71 19.80 -11.22 5.19
C ASN A 71 18.30 -11.03 4.93
N VAL A 72 17.93 -10.08 4.06
CA VAL A 72 16.54 -9.89 3.63
C VAL A 72 16.03 -11.12 2.88
N ASN A 73 16.82 -11.66 1.95
CA ASN A 73 16.45 -12.85 1.19
C ASN A 73 16.25 -14.07 2.10
N ARG A 74 17.15 -14.27 3.07
CA ARG A 74 17.02 -15.33 4.07
C ARG A 74 15.75 -15.19 4.91
N SER A 75 15.44 -13.97 5.34
CA SER A 75 14.24 -13.68 6.14
C SER A 75 12.96 -13.92 5.34
N LEU A 76 12.94 -13.51 4.07
CA LEU A 76 11.83 -13.79 3.16
C LEU A 76 11.61 -15.28 2.94
N GLN A 77 12.70 -16.04 2.75
CA GLN A 77 12.61 -17.49 2.59
C GLN A 77 12.02 -18.16 3.84
N GLN A 78 12.45 -17.75 5.04
CA GLN A 78 11.90 -18.26 6.29
C GLN A 78 10.42 -17.92 6.48
N ALA A 79 10.02 -16.70 6.13
CA ALA A 79 8.61 -16.29 6.19
C ALA A 79 7.76 -17.11 5.21
N HIS A 80 8.24 -17.31 3.98
CA HIS A 80 7.57 -18.11 2.97
C HIS A 80 7.39 -19.57 3.41
N ASP A 81 8.44 -20.20 3.94
CA ASP A 81 8.37 -21.58 4.44
C ASP A 81 7.38 -21.71 5.62
N THR A 82 7.30 -20.68 6.46
CA THR A 82 6.34 -20.61 7.55
C THR A 82 4.91 -20.51 7.02
N LEU A 83 4.67 -19.66 6.02
CA LEU A 83 3.36 -19.53 5.38
C LEU A 83 2.91 -20.84 4.73
N ILE A 84 3.81 -21.58 4.07
CA ILE A 84 3.49 -22.92 3.54
C ILE A 84 3.05 -23.86 4.66
N LYS A 85 3.75 -23.89 5.80
CA LYS A 85 3.38 -24.75 6.93
C LYS A 85 2.02 -24.37 7.50
N VAL A 86 1.76 -23.08 7.70
CA VAL A 86 0.47 -22.58 8.18
C VAL A 86 -0.64 -22.97 7.22
N SER A 87 -0.48 -22.71 5.92
CA SER A 87 -1.43 -23.09 4.89
C SER A 87 -1.71 -24.60 4.90
N SER A 88 -0.67 -25.43 4.94
CA SER A 88 -0.84 -26.89 5.01
C SER A 88 -1.57 -27.36 6.28
N THR A 89 -1.39 -26.65 7.38
CA THR A 89 -2.05 -26.95 8.64
C THR A 89 -3.50 -26.54 8.58
N LEU A 90 -3.80 -25.37 8.01
CA LEU A 90 -5.15 -24.88 7.80
C LEU A 90 -5.94 -25.84 6.92
N THR A 91 -5.38 -26.27 5.78
CA THR A 91 -6.03 -27.26 4.90
C THR A 91 -6.31 -28.59 5.61
N LYS A 92 -5.42 -29.04 6.51
CA LYS A 92 -5.67 -30.24 7.32
C LYS A 92 -6.79 -30.02 8.33
N VAL A 93 -6.85 -28.86 8.97
CA VAL A 93 -7.94 -28.52 9.90
C VAL A 93 -9.26 -28.46 9.15
N GLU A 94 -9.31 -27.81 7.99
CA GLU A 94 -10.49 -27.78 7.12
C GLU A 94 -10.92 -29.17 6.67
N ALA A 95 -9.96 -30.04 6.33
CA ALA A 95 -10.25 -31.43 5.95
C ALA A 95 -10.73 -32.31 7.12
N ILE A 96 -10.41 -31.96 8.37
CA ILE A 96 -10.85 -32.67 9.58
C ILE A 96 -12.19 -32.10 10.10
N PHE A 97 -12.50 -30.86 9.77
CA PHE A 97 -13.75 -30.19 10.12
C PHE A 97 -14.53 -29.92 8.84
N ASP A 98 -15.01 -30.97 8.18
CA ASP A 98 -16.01 -30.78 7.15
C ASP A 98 -17.35 -30.41 7.80
N MET A 99 -18.18 -29.60 7.14
CA MET A 99 -19.45 -29.12 7.71
C MET A 99 -20.37 -30.30 8.10
N GLU A 100 -20.17 -31.46 7.46
CA GLU A 100 -20.84 -32.72 7.75
C GLU A 100 -20.44 -33.33 9.11
N ASP A 101 -19.18 -33.19 9.55
CA ASP A 101 -18.71 -33.66 10.86
C ASP A 101 -19.32 -32.84 12.00
N LEU A 102 -19.47 -31.52 11.79
CA LEU A 102 -20.12 -30.64 12.75
C LEU A 102 -21.62 -30.95 12.88
N ILE A 103 -22.29 -31.29 11.77
CA ILE A 103 -23.70 -31.71 11.76
C ILE A 103 -23.87 -33.07 12.46
N ALA A 104 -22.91 -33.99 12.31
CA ALA A 104 -22.92 -35.29 12.97
C ALA A 104 -22.72 -35.20 14.51
N LEU A 105 -22.01 -34.18 15.00
CA LEU A 105 -21.79 -33.95 16.44
C LEU A 105 -22.95 -33.23 17.16
N ILE A 106 -23.83 -32.55 16.41
CA ILE A 106 -24.97 -31.77 16.96
C ILE A 106 -26.30 -32.57 16.93
N ARG A 107 -26.35 -33.71 16.25
CA ARG A 107 -27.50 -34.64 16.24
C ARG A 107 -27.34 -35.79 17.23
#